data_AF-A0A1R3FQY6-F1
#
_entry.id   AF-A0A1R3FQY6-F1
#
_cell.length_a   1.000
_cell.length_b   1.000
_cell.length_c   1.000
_cell.angle_alpha   90.00
_cell.angle_beta   90.00
_cell.angle_gamma   90.00
#
_symmetry.space_group_name_H-M   'P 1'
#
loop_
_entity.id
_entity.type
_entity.pdbx_description
1 polymer ?
#
loop_
_entity_poly.entity_id
_entity_poly.type
_entity_poly.pdbx_seq_one_letter_code
_entity_poly.pdbx_strand_id
1 'polypeptide(L)'
;MLYISAFITLIYFSLIICFKDITEREIPNLYVVIIAIASFTLGFTTSDFSKILVIISLGIVLISFWLANLIGGGDVKLILAFSLAIPANDIFVATILVILSGGVVSVTYLLLHFCGKYGPNIWDGLSTLRPTNEGIPYGVAICSGFALVIFKNVVTGGFS
;
A
#
# COMPACT_ATOMS: atom_id res chain seq x y z
N MET A 1 19.66 12.56 -9.30
CA MET A 1 19.71 11.33 -10.13
C MET A 1 19.20 10.13 -9.34
N LEU A 2 19.85 9.71 -8.24
CA LEU A 2 19.49 8.50 -7.47
C LEU A 2 18.06 8.51 -6.88
N TYR A 3 17.60 9.64 -6.31
CA TYR A 3 16.26 9.78 -5.74
C TYR A 3 15.14 9.65 -6.76
N ILE A 4 15.34 10.24 -7.94
CA ILE A 4 14.35 10.20 -9.04
C ILE A 4 14.23 8.76 -9.54
N SER A 5 15.35 8.04 -9.70
CA SER A 5 15.31 6.62 -10.06
C SER A 5 14.65 5.75 -9.00
N ALA A 6 14.88 6.01 -7.70
CA ALA A 6 14.23 5.28 -6.61
C ALA A 6 12.71 5.52 -6.61
N PHE A 7 12.27 6.76 -6.83
CA PHE A 7 10.86 7.11 -6.93
C PHE A 7 10.16 6.44 -8.13
N ILE A 8 10.79 6.46 -9.31
CA ILE A 8 10.27 5.78 -10.51
C ILE A 8 10.17 4.27 -10.27
N THR A 9 11.18 3.67 -9.64
CA THR A 9 11.21 2.25 -9.28
C THR A 9 10.04 1.92 -8.34
N LEU A 10 9.81 2.76 -7.34
CA LEU A 10 8.73 2.59 -6.37
C LEU A 10 7.35 2.63 -7.04
N ILE A 11 7.10 3.59 -7.93
CA ILE A 11 5.83 3.66 -8.70
C ILE A 11 5.68 2.42 -9.60
N TYR A 12 6.72 2.04 -10.32
CA TYR A 12 6.67 0.91 -11.26
C TYR A 12 6.33 -0.40 -10.55
N PHE A 13 7.02 -0.72 -9.45
CA PHE A 13 6.73 -1.94 -8.68
C PHE A 13 5.42 -1.85 -7.91
N SER A 14 5.01 -0.66 -7.45
CA SER A 14 3.69 -0.45 -6.87
C SER A 14 2.57 -0.80 -7.86
N LEU A 15 2.68 -0.40 -9.14
CA LEU A 15 1.70 -0.76 -10.16
C LEU A 15 1.66 -2.28 -10.43
N ILE A 16 2.81 -2.94 -10.42
CA ILE A 16 2.89 -4.41 -10.56
C ILE A 16 2.19 -5.10 -9.39
N ILE A 17 2.42 -4.63 -8.15
CA ILE A 17 1.75 -5.17 -6.97
C ILE A 17 0.25 -4.94 -7.07
N CYS A 18 -0.21 -3.74 -7.44
CA CYS A 18 -1.64 -3.48 -7.65
C CYS A 18 -2.25 -4.47 -8.67
N PHE A 19 -1.56 -4.71 -9.79
CA PHE A 19 -2.06 -5.62 -10.82
C PHE A 19 -2.12 -7.08 -10.34
N LYS A 20 -1.08 -7.54 -9.64
CA LYS A 20 -1.05 -8.89 -9.05
C LYS A 20 -2.04 -9.06 -7.90
N ASP A 21 -2.21 -8.06 -7.05
CA ASP A 21 -3.19 -8.07 -5.96
C ASP A 21 -4.63 -8.12 -6.50
N ILE A 22 -4.89 -7.45 -7.63
CA ILE A 22 -6.16 -7.54 -8.33
C ILE A 22 -6.38 -8.93 -8.94
N THR A 23 -5.37 -9.49 -9.61
CA THR A 23 -5.51 -10.70 -10.45
C THR A 23 -5.31 -12.00 -9.67
N GLU A 24 -4.25 -12.06 -8.88
CA GLU A 24 -3.76 -13.25 -8.17
C GLU A 24 -4.06 -13.20 -6.67
N ARG A 25 -4.53 -12.06 -6.13
CA ARG A 25 -4.77 -11.85 -4.67
C ARG A 25 -3.55 -12.12 -3.78
N GLU A 26 -2.37 -12.07 -4.39
CA GLU A 26 -1.10 -12.31 -3.71
C GLU A 26 -0.19 -11.10 -3.85
N ILE A 27 0.47 -10.73 -2.74
CA ILE A 27 1.54 -9.73 -2.70
C ILE A 27 2.88 -10.48 -2.61
N PRO A 28 3.66 -10.59 -3.70
CA PRO A 28 4.90 -11.34 -3.70
C PRO A 28 5.97 -10.67 -2.85
N ASN A 29 6.60 -11.44 -1.96
CA ASN A 29 7.64 -10.93 -1.05
C ASN A 29 8.79 -10.24 -1.80
N LEU A 30 9.14 -10.70 -3.01
CA LEU A 30 10.23 -10.13 -3.80
C LEU A 30 9.99 -8.64 -4.10
N TYR A 31 8.77 -8.27 -4.51
CA TYR A 31 8.45 -6.88 -4.84
C TYR A 31 8.40 -6.00 -3.59
N VAL A 32 7.96 -6.55 -2.46
CA VAL A 32 7.99 -5.84 -1.17
C VAL A 32 9.42 -5.53 -0.76
N VAL A 33 10.37 -6.45 -0.94
CA VAL A 33 11.79 -6.22 -0.67
C VAL A 33 12.36 -5.12 -1.56
N ILE A 34 12.04 -5.13 -2.85
CA ILE A 34 12.48 -4.08 -3.79
C ILE A 34 11.94 -2.71 -3.36
N ILE A 35 10.65 -2.64 -2.98
CA ILE A 35 10.04 -1.40 -2.45
C ILE A 35 10.71 -0.97 -1.16
N ALA A 36 11.05 -1.90 -0.26
CA ALA A 36 11.71 -1.57 1.00
C ALA A 36 13.11 -0.96 0.75
N ILE A 37 13.87 -1.50 -0.20
CA ILE A 37 15.19 -0.97 -0.58
C ILE A 37 15.03 0.42 -1.21
N ALA A 38 14.10 0.59 -2.16
CA ALA A 38 13.83 1.89 -2.77
C ALA A 38 13.38 2.92 -1.71
N SER A 39 12.48 2.52 -0.82
CA SER A 39 11.96 3.35 0.26
C SER A 39 13.04 3.74 1.26
N PHE A 40 13.93 2.81 1.61
CA PHE A 40 15.08 3.09 2.46
C PHE A 40 16.02 4.13 1.82
N THR A 41 16.31 4.02 0.52
CA THR A 41 17.16 5.01 -0.17
C THR A 41 16.54 6.41 -0.21
N LEU A 42 15.20 6.52 -0.32
CA LEU A 42 14.51 7.81 -0.23
C LEU A 42 14.54 8.37 1.19
N GLY A 43 14.34 7.54 2.20
CA GLY A 43 14.23 7.94 3.60
C GLY A 43 15.54 8.10 4.37
N PHE A 44 16.71 7.89 3.74
CA PHE A 44 18.03 7.91 4.38
C PHE A 44 18.45 9.33 4.81
N THR A 45 17.97 10.36 4.12
CA THR A 45 18.32 11.76 4.40
C THR A 45 17.66 12.30 5.67
N THR A 46 16.53 11.73 6.09
CA THR A 46 15.76 12.15 7.26
C THR A 46 15.96 11.17 8.44
N SER A 47 17.21 10.90 8.80
CA SER A 47 17.56 9.91 9.83
C SER A 47 17.36 10.44 11.25
N ASP A 48 16.10 10.59 11.66
CA ASP A 48 15.73 10.90 13.04
C ASP A 48 15.48 9.62 13.85
N PHE A 49 16.01 9.57 15.07
CA PHE A 49 15.80 8.44 15.99
C PHE A 49 14.31 8.21 16.31
N SER A 50 13.51 9.28 16.27
CA SER A 50 12.05 9.23 16.42
C SER A 50 11.37 8.42 15.31
N LYS A 51 11.87 8.47 14.08
CA LYS A 51 11.33 7.70 12.94
C LYS A 51 11.44 6.20 13.17
N ILE A 52 12.58 5.73 13.69
CA ILE A 52 12.80 4.31 13.98
C ILE A 52 11.79 3.83 15.03
N LEU A 53 11.59 4.60 16.10
CA LEU A 53 10.63 4.26 17.15
C LEU A 53 9.19 4.18 16.61
N VAL A 54 8.80 5.11 15.73
CA VAL A 54 7.47 5.10 15.11
C VAL A 54 7.29 3.90 14.17
N ILE A 55 8.30 3.55 13.38
CA ILE A 55 8.22 2.37 12.49
C ILE A 55 8.14 1.07 13.30
N ILE A 56 8.91 0.95 14.39
CA ILE A 56 8.85 -0.21 15.28
C ILE A 56 7.48 -0.31 15.95
N SER A 57 6.95 0.79 16.48
CA SER A 57 5.63 0.78 17.12
C SER A 57 4.52 0.43 16.13
N LEU A 58 4.58 0.99 14.91
CA LEU A 58 3.68 0.62 13.82
C LEU A 58 3.77 -0.88 13.48
N GLY A 59 4.99 -1.43 13.42
CA GLY A 59 5.22 -2.84 13.17
C GLY A 59 4.60 -3.74 14.23
N ILE A 60 4.78 -3.41 15.51
CA ILE A 60 4.19 -4.18 16.62
C ILE A 60 2.65 -4.19 16.52
N VAL A 61 2.05 -3.03 16.24
CA VAL A 61 0.58 -2.91 16.08
C VAL A 61 0.10 -3.75 14.90
N LEU A 62 0.74 -3.63 13.73
CA LEU A 62 0.35 -4.38 12.52
C LEU A 62 0.54 -5.88 12.68
N ILE A 63 1.63 -6.32 13.31
CA ILE A 63 1.86 -7.74 13.63
C ILE A 63 0.78 -8.25 14.59
N SER A 64 0.37 -7.44 15.57
CA SER A 64 -0.71 -7.81 16.49
C SER A 64 -2.04 -7.99 15.76
N PHE A 65 -2.35 -7.13 14.79
CA PHE A 65 -3.52 -7.28 13.92
C PHE A 65 -3.44 -8.50 12.99
N TRP A 66 -2.24 -8.81 12.48
CA TRP A 66 -2.01 -10.01 11.69
C TRP A 66 -2.21 -11.29 12.53
N LEU A 67 -1.70 -11.33 13.76
CA LEU A 67 -1.91 -12.45 14.70
C LEU A 67 -3.40 -12.63 15.05
N ALA A 68 -4.18 -11.55 15.01
CA ALA A 68 -5.62 -11.58 15.19
C ALA A 68 -6.40 -11.98 13.91
N ASN A 69 -5.73 -12.33 12.81
CA ASN A 69 -6.32 -12.61 11.49
C ASN A 69 -7.19 -11.46 10.94
N LEU A 70 -6.95 -10.22 11.37
CA LEU A 70 -7.69 -9.04 10.91
C LEU A 70 -7.09 -8.44 9.63
N ILE A 71 -5.81 -8.71 9.35
CA ILE A 71 -5.07 -8.12 8.25
C ILE A 71 -4.18 -9.17 7.57
N GLY A 72 -3.97 -9.04 6.26
CA GLY A 72 -3.11 -9.93 5.50
C GLY A 72 -1.63 -9.72 5.85
N GLY A 73 -0.86 -10.81 5.95
CA GLY A 73 0.58 -10.73 6.20
C GLY A 73 1.34 -10.00 5.09
N GLY A 74 0.83 -10.03 3.86
CA GLY A 74 1.36 -9.25 2.73
C GLY A 74 1.19 -7.74 2.94
N ASP A 75 0.01 -7.31 3.39
CA ASP A 75 -0.32 -5.90 3.65
C ASP A 75 0.59 -5.30 4.73
N VAL A 76 0.82 -6.04 5.82
CA VAL A 76 1.72 -5.60 6.90
C VAL A 76 3.13 -5.33 6.37
N LYS A 77 3.67 -6.25 5.57
CA LYS A 77 5.03 -6.10 5.02
C LYS A 77 5.09 -4.92 4.05
N LEU A 78 4.04 -4.72 3.24
CA LEU A 78 3.97 -3.62 2.28
C LEU A 78 3.91 -2.25 2.97
N ILE A 79 3.05 -2.11 3.99
CA ILE A 79 2.93 -0.88 4.79
C ILE A 79 4.26 -0.54 5.47
N LEU A 80 4.93 -1.54 6.05
CA LEU A 80 6.24 -1.34 6.67
C LEU A 80 7.32 -0.94 5.65
N ALA A 81 7.31 -1.55 4.46
CA ALA A 81 8.24 -1.20 3.39
C ALA A 81 8.08 0.27 2.96
N PHE A 82 6.85 0.73 2.72
CA PHE A 82 6.61 2.13 2.35
C PHE A 82 6.85 3.12 3.50
N SER A 83 6.62 2.72 4.74
CA SER A 83 6.86 3.60 5.90
C SER A 83 8.33 4.01 6.04
N LEU A 84 9.26 3.25 5.47
CA LEU A 84 10.68 3.63 5.41
C LEU A 84 10.93 4.87 4.53
N ALA A 85 10.10 5.10 3.51
CA ALA A 85 10.24 6.23 2.59
C ALA A 85 9.77 7.56 3.19
N ILE A 86 8.92 7.54 4.23
CA ILE A 86 8.22 8.74 4.70
C ILE A 86 8.80 9.20 6.05
N PRO A 87 8.89 10.51 6.32
CA PRO A 87 9.26 11.01 7.65
C PRO A 87 8.16 10.74 8.69
N ALA A 88 8.53 10.67 9.98
CA ALA A 88 7.66 10.20 11.06
C ALA A 88 6.34 10.99 11.19
N ASN A 89 6.38 12.29 10.92
CA ASN A 89 5.23 13.20 10.95
C ASN A 89 4.17 12.86 9.89
N ASP A 90 4.60 12.37 8.72
CA ASP A 90 3.72 12.11 7.58
C ASP A 90 3.18 10.66 7.57
N ILE A 91 3.69 9.76 8.42
CA ILE A 91 3.19 8.37 8.56
C ILE A 91 1.71 8.36 8.99
N PHE A 92 1.31 9.28 9.89
CA PHE A 92 -0.07 9.40 10.32
C PHE A 92 -1.00 9.83 9.17
N VAL A 93 -0.55 10.80 8.37
CA VAL A 93 -1.27 11.26 7.16
C VAL A 93 -1.37 10.13 6.12
N ALA A 94 -0.29 9.39 5.90
CA ALA A 94 -0.27 8.23 5.01
C ALA A 94 -1.28 7.18 5.45
N THR A 95 -1.35 6.88 6.75
CA THR A 95 -2.28 5.90 7.31
C THR A 95 -3.74 6.32 7.09
N ILE A 96 -4.07 7.60 7.33
CA ILE A 96 -5.42 8.13 7.05
C ILE A 96 -5.77 7.98 5.57
N LEU A 97 -4.84 8.32 4.67
CA LEU A 97 -5.06 8.19 3.23
C LEU A 97 -5.26 6.74 2.79
N VAL A 98 -4.53 5.79 3.39
CA VAL A 98 -4.73 4.34 3.15
C VAL A 98 -6.09 3.88 3.65
N ILE A 99 -6.56 4.36 4.81
CA ILE A 99 -7.90 4.02 5.32
C ILE A 99 -8.98 4.58 4.38
N LEU A 100 -8.82 5.82 3.91
CA LEU A 100 -9.75 6.44 2.97
C LEU A 100 -9.77 5.70 1.62
N SER A 101 -8.61 5.39 1.05
CA SER A 101 -8.52 4.64 -0.20
C SER A 101 -9.06 3.21 -0.03
N GLY A 102 -8.77 2.56 1.08
CA GLY A 102 -9.31 1.23 1.43
C GLY A 102 -10.83 1.23 1.56
N GLY A 103 -11.40 2.30 2.15
CA GLY A 103 -12.84 2.53 2.19
C GLY A 103 -13.44 2.65 0.79
N VAL A 104 -12.83 3.46 -0.09
CA VAL A 104 -13.28 3.62 -1.49
C VAL A 104 -13.22 2.29 -2.24
N VAL A 105 -12.13 1.52 -2.11
CA VAL A 105 -12.01 0.20 -2.74
C VAL A 105 -13.09 -0.76 -2.23
N SER A 106 -13.33 -0.77 -0.91
CA SER A 106 -14.35 -1.63 -0.28
C SER A 106 -15.76 -1.27 -0.74
N VAL A 107 -16.10 0.03 -0.78
CA VAL A 107 -17.41 0.51 -1.28
C VAL A 107 -17.58 0.16 -2.76
N THR A 108 -16.53 0.32 -3.58
CA THR A 108 -16.57 -0.02 -5.00
C THR A 108 -16.84 -1.51 -5.21
N TYR A 109 -16.14 -2.38 -4.47
CA TYR A 109 -16.38 -3.82 -4.51
C TYR A 109 -17.78 -4.21 -4.01
N LEU A 110 -18.29 -3.54 -2.98
CA LEU A 110 -19.65 -3.75 -2.47
C LEU A 110 -20.70 -3.36 -3.50
N LEU A 111 -20.55 -2.21 -4.16
CA LEU A 111 -21.43 -1.75 -5.23
C LEU A 111 -21.40 -2.72 -6.42
N LEU A 112 -20.22 -3.18 -6.83
CA LEU A 112 -20.07 -4.20 -7.89
C LEU A 112 -20.77 -5.51 -7.49
N HIS A 113 -20.65 -5.93 -6.23
CA HIS A 113 -21.35 -7.11 -5.72
C HIS A 113 -22.88 -6.96 -5.79
N PHE A 114 -23.42 -5.80 -5.38
CA PHE A 114 -24.85 -5.52 -5.49
C PHE A 114 -25.32 -5.46 -6.95
N CYS A 115 -24.60 -4.73 -7.82
CA CYS A 115 -24.94 -4.63 -9.24
C CYS A 115 -24.84 -5.98 -9.96
N GLY A 116 -23.86 -6.81 -9.64
CA GLY A 116 -23.71 -8.15 -10.22
C GLY A 116 -24.68 -9.19 -9.67
N LYS A 117 -25.35 -8.92 -8.53
CA LYS A 117 -26.40 -9.77 -7.95
C LYS A 117 -27.79 -9.42 -8.49
N TYR A 118 -28.04 -8.15 -8.84
CA TYR A 118 -29.35 -7.63 -9.24
C TYR A 118 -29.42 -7.08 -10.68
N GLY A 119 -28.30 -7.04 -11.41
CA GLY A 119 -28.19 -6.49 -12.77
C GLY A 119 -27.75 -7.52 -13.82
N PRO A 120 -27.44 -7.10 -15.06
CA PRO A 120 -26.91 -7.98 -16.11
C PRO A 120 -25.61 -8.66 -15.66
N ASN A 121 -25.20 -9.77 -16.29
CA ASN A 121 -23.96 -10.51 -16.00
C ASN A 121 -22.69 -9.66 -16.25
N ILE A 122 -22.45 -8.66 -15.41
CA ILE A 122 -21.27 -7.78 -15.44
C ILE A 122 -19.99 -8.61 -15.27
N TRP A 123 -20.10 -9.77 -14.60
CA TRP A 123 -19.00 -10.69 -14.36
C TRP A 123 -18.43 -11.34 -15.62
N ASP A 124 -19.16 -11.38 -16.75
CA ASP A 124 -18.61 -11.93 -18.00
C ASP A 124 -17.46 -11.06 -18.56
N GLY A 125 -17.50 -9.74 -18.32
CA GLY A 125 -16.41 -8.83 -18.68
C GLY A 125 -15.43 -8.52 -17.54
N LEU A 126 -15.84 -8.75 -16.28
CA LEU A 126 -15.10 -8.37 -15.07
C LEU A 126 -14.75 -9.56 -14.18
N SER A 127 -14.59 -10.75 -14.76
CA SER A 127 -14.33 -12.00 -14.02
C SER A 127 -13.11 -11.93 -13.10
N THR A 128 -12.10 -11.14 -13.47
CA THR A 128 -10.90 -10.85 -12.66
C THR A 128 -11.15 -9.93 -11.46
N LEU A 129 -12.21 -9.11 -11.50
CA LEU A 129 -12.65 -8.24 -10.41
C LEU A 129 -13.74 -8.88 -9.55
N ARG A 130 -14.07 -10.14 -9.80
CA ARG A 130 -15.10 -10.85 -9.06
C ARG A 130 -14.72 -10.91 -7.57
N PRO A 131 -15.63 -10.52 -6.65
CA PRO A 131 -15.44 -10.74 -5.24
C PRO A 131 -15.30 -12.25 -5.00
N THR A 132 -14.09 -12.68 -4.66
CA THR A 132 -13.81 -14.05 -4.24
C THR A 132 -13.84 -14.11 -2.71
N ASN A 133 -13.89 -15.31 -2.15
CA ASN A 133 -13.76 -15.51 -0.69
C ASN A 133 -12.36 -15.17 -0.16
N GLU A 134 -11.41 -14.84 -1.05
CA GLU A 134 -9.99 -14.60 -0.73
C GLU A 134 -9.71 -13.14 -0.33
N GLY A 135 -10.76 -12.31 -0.22
CA GLY A 135 -10.65 -10.94 0.30
C GLY A 135 -10.59 -9.85 -0.77
N ILE A 136 -10.44 -8.61 -0.31
CA ILE A 136 -10.43 -7.38 -1.11
C ILE A 136 -8.97 -7.02 -1.41
N PRO A 137 -8.62 -6.56 -2.63
CA PRO A 137 -7.25 -6.15 -2.97
C PRO A 137 -6.87 -4.87 -2.23
N TYR A 138 -6.24 -5.03 -1.06
CA TYR A 138 -5.85 -3.92 -0.19
C TYR A 138 -4.51 -3.29 -0.63
N GLY A 139 -3.73 -4.00 -1.45
CA GLY A 139 -2.49 -3.49 -2.03
C GLY A 139 -2.72 -2.20 -2.82
N VAL A 140 -3.84 -2.09 -3.54
CA VAL A 140 -4.21 -0.86 -4.28
C VAL A 140 -4.42 0.33 -3.36
N ALA A 141 -5.07 0.12 -2.21
CA ALA A 141 -5.31 1.15 -1.21
C ALA A 141 -4.00 1.62 -0.56
N ILE A 142 -3.14 0.67 -0.19
CA ILE A 142 -1.84 0.94 0.41
C ILE A 142 -0.96 1.71 -0.58
N CYS A 143 -0.81 1.20 -1.79
CA CYS A 143 -0.02 1.82 -2.85
C CYS A 143 -0.47 3.25 -3.15
N SER A 144 -1.77 3.48 -3.31
CA SER A 144 -2.29 4.83 -3.61
C SER A 144 -2.09 5.82 -2.45
N GLY A 145 -2.34 5.40 -1.21
CA GLY A 145 -2.17 6.26 -0.03
C GLY A 145 -0.72 6.65 0.19
N PHE A 146 0.20 5.68 0.13
CA PHE A 146 1.63 5.95 0.29
C PHE A 146 2.23 6.72 -0.90
N ALA A 147 1.83 6.41 -2.13
CA ALA A 147 2.34 7.12 -3.31
C ALA A 147 2.03 8.63 -3.26
N LEU A 148 0.84 9.02 -2.79
CA LEU A 148 0.47 10.43 -2.64
C LEU A 148 1.36 11.17 -1.63
N VAL A 149 1.65 10.56 -0.49
CA VAL A 149 2.48 11.18 0.55
C VAL A 149 3.95 11.24 0.12
N ILE A 150 4.45 10.18 -0.53
CA ILE A 150 5.82 10.19 -1.07
C ILE A 150 5.92 11.26 -2.16
N PHE A 151 4.94 11.37 -3.06
CA PHE A 151 4.92 12.41 -4.08
C PHE A 151 4.92 13.82 -3.47
N LYS A 152 4.08 14.08 -2.46
CA LYS A 152 4.09 15.34 -1.70
C LYS A 152 5.50 15.64 -1.18
N ASN A 153 6.15 14.68 -0.51
CA ASN A 153 7.48 14.87 0.07
C ASN A 153 8.58 15.10 -0.99
N VAL A 154 8.48 14.44 -2.16
CA VAL A 154 9.38 14.69 -3.29
C VAL A 154 9.21 16.11 -3.82
N VAL A 155 7.96 16.59 -3.97
CA VAL A 155 7.66 17.93 -4.51
C VAL A 155 8.04 19.04 -3.53
N THR A 156 7.80 18.86 -2.23
CA THR A 156 8.12 19.88 -1.21
C THR A 156 9.60 19.89 -0.82
N GLY A 157 10.44 19.05 -1.44
CA GLY A 157 11.86 18.93 -1.11
C GLY A 157 12.11 18.34 0.28
N GLY A 158 11.16 17.57 0.84
CA GLY A 158 11.28 16.98 2.18
C GLY A 158 12.38 15.91 2.32
N PHE A 159 13.03 15.55 1.22
CA PHE A 159 14.17 14.62 1.16
C PHE A 159 15.52 15.31 0.94
N SER A 160 15.54 16.64 0.83
CA SER A 160 16.73 17.46 0.51
C SER A 160 17.44 17.98 1.74
#